data_AF-A0A6M1LZV5-F1
#
_entry.id   AF-A0A6M1LZV5-F1
#
_cell.length_a   1.000
_cell.length_b   1.000
_cell.length_c   1.000
_cell.angle_alpha   90.00
_cell.angle_beta   90.00
_cell.angle_gamma   90.00
#
_symmetry.space_group_name_H-M   'P 1'
#
loop_
_entity.id
_entity.type
_entity.pdbx_description
1 polymer ?
#
loop_
_entity_poly.entity_id
_entity_poly.type
_entity_poly.pdbx_seq_one_letter_code
_entity_poly.pdbx_strand_id
1 'polypeptide(L)'
;MLHVPGMPEGVHVSFSPENLPAPVPAQTALVGAGTPSEALAALIQAHELAYAHALFADTYGQPDAAARKQAEEEAFRALLHTPLHSDADRAAYALAVIERQSSALIVERSLGRDHPMPVAYRNLRFGEHAREPEQMLHLGRPAKSETPTDPILTAIEEQRRLNQEHESLHKVCCGEPNNHPSWVPERPAHAAMWDHWRNVVLNTVPQTAEGCRALAAYALEFEKDQGTGFEEEAPVLLDLIARSPLATSAGEDIAAFAILDAIEREWVAQMAQEHEERNDLSQQADERDGVRIDRKWALLDAAAALPGHSRETRHAKALALSWSVQSDLWRSDWTRDQYRADGRLLLDLMSSLAGQVPASPTTAPKVTDPETPNLDLSGYSVPQLCALFDVYDRAEDQFHTAGWWPKLGDAGCQQVTDEGDRCMALKGAVADELQKRQPGTESDADERAEKLLRRAVVNGDWEGIARLACSLRNEVTAFHGKH
;
A
#
# COMPACT_ATOMS: atom_id res chain seq x y z
N MET A 1 -15.50 -11.75 -49.19
CA MET A 1 -16.33 -12.92 -48.85
C MET A 1 -15.49 -13.81 -47.96
N LEU A 2 -15.77 -13.79 -46.66
CA LEU A 2 -15.11 -14.65 -45.66
C LEU A 2 -16.00 -15.86 -45.43
N HIS A 3 -15.47 -17.06 -45.65
CA HIS A 3 -16.17 -18.32 -45.42
C HIS A 3 -16.10 -18.64 -43.93
N VAL A 4 -17.24 -18.64 -43.23
CA VAL A 4 -17.33 -19.03 -41.82
C VAL A 4 -17.72 -20.52 -41.78
N PRO A 5 -16.87 -21.42 -41.26
CA PRO A 5 -17.19 -22.85 -41.19
C PRO A 5 -18.37 -23.10 -40.23
N GLY A 6 -19.42 -23.78 -40.70
CA GLY A 6 -20.54 -24.27 -39.87
C GLY A 6 -21.92 -23.66 -40.14
N MET A 7 -22.07 -22.71 -41.06
CA MET A 7 -23.37 -22.16 -41.46
C MET A 7 -23.91 -22.83 -42.73
N PRO A 8 -25.24 -23.11 -42.83
CA PRO A 8 -25.84 -23.66 -44.04
C PRO A 8 -25.72 -22.67 -45.22
N GLU A 9 -25.42 -23.21 -46.41
CA GLU A 9 -25.29 -22.44 -47.65
C GLU A 9 -26.59 -21.66 -47.94
N GLY A 10 -26.48 -20.32 -48.02
CA GLY A 10 -27.60 -19.43 -48.38
C GLY A 10 -27.92 -18.31 -47.38
N VAL A 11 -27.27 -18.27 -46.21
CA VAL A 11 -27.46 -17.17 -45.25
C VAL A 11 -26.57 -15.97 -45.61
N HIS A 12 -27.16 -14.98 -46.27
CA HIS A 12 -26.52 -13.69 -46.52
C HIS A 12 -26.63 -12.78 -45.28
N VAL A 13 -25.50 -12.49 -44.64
CA VAL A 13 -25.42 -11.44 -43.60
C VAL A 13 -25.06 -10.13 -44.28
N SER A 14 -26.04 -9.24 -44.45
CA SER A 14 -25.84 -7.87 -44.94
C SER A 14 -25.57 -6.96 -43.74
N PHE A 15 -24.39 -6.34 -43.68
CA PHE A 15 -24.12 -5.23 -42.76
C PHE A 15 -24.54 -3.93 -43.45
N SER A 16 -25.77 -3.47 -43.19
CA SER A 16 -26.18 -2.12 -43.57
C SER A 16 -25.57 -1.11 -42.59
N PRO A 17 -24.87 -0.06 -43.06
CA PRO A 17 -24.29 0.98 -42.21
C PRO A 17 -25.33 1.92 -41.57
N GLU A 18 -26.62 1.69 -41.78
CA GLU A 18 -27.73 2.51 -41.24
C GLU A 18 -28.23 2.04 -39.86
N ASN A 19 -27.70 0.95 -39.31
CA ASN A 19 -28.01 0.47 -37.95
C ASN A 19 -26.89 0.84 -36.96
N LEU A 20 -26.61 2.13 -36.79
CA LEU A 20 -25.94 2.57 -35.56
C LEU A 20 -26.90 2.31 -34.39
N PRO A 21 -26.44 1.72 -33.27
CA PRO A 21 -27.31 1.54 -32.10
C PRO A 21 -27.83 2.90 -31.65
N ALA A 22 -29.13 2.95 -31.35
CA ALA A 22 -29.72 4.09 -30.65
C ALA A 22 -28.87 4.44 -29.41
N PRO A 23 -28.81 5.73 -29.02
CA PRO A 23 -28.05 6.14 -27.85
C PRO A 23 -28.45 5.28 -26.65
N VAL A 24 -27.44 4.65 -26.06
CA VAL A 24 -27.57 3.84 -24.84
C VAL A 24 -28.30 4.71 -23.79
N PRO A 25 -29.34 4.19 -23.10
CA PRO A 25 -30.06 4.98 -22.10
C PRO A 25 -29.07 5.53 -21.08
N ALA A 26 -29.26 6.80 -20.71
CA ALA A 26 -28.40 7.53 -19.81
C ALA A 26 -28.07 6.69 -18.56
N GLN A 27 -26.76 6.56 -18.28
CA GLN A 27 -26.23 5.99 -17.05
C GLN A 27 -26.98 6.55 -15.84
N THR A 28 -27.13 5.73 -14.81
CA THR A 28 -27.70 6.10 -13.51
C THR A 28 -27.03 7.34 -12.97
N ALA A 29 -27.62 8.51 -13.25
CA ALA A 29 -27.13 9.77 -12.75
C ALA A 29 -27.27 9.75 -11.23
N LEU A 30 -26.15 9.89 -10.53
CA LEU A 30 -26.15 10.27 -9.12
C LEU A 30 -26.99 11.55 -8.99
N VAL A 31 -28.16 11.41 -8.38
CA VAL A 31 -29.15 12.48 -8.25
C VAL A 31 -28.49 13.66 -7.54
N GLY A 32 -28.32 14.79 -8.25
CA GLY A 32 -27.79 16.03 -7.70
C GLY A 32 -26.37 16.42 -8.11
N ALA A 33 -25.58 15.54 -8.74
CA ALA A 33 -24.19 15.86 -9.10
C ALA A 33 -24.05 16.75 -10.35
N GLY A 34 -25.09 16.86 -11.18
CA GLY A 34 -25.03 17.51 -12.50
C GLY A 34 -24.50 16.58 -13.59
N THR A 35 -24.31 17.11 -14.80
CA THR A 35 -23.77 16.35 -15.94
C THR A 35 -22.25 16.48 -15.97
N PRO A 36 -21.48 15.37 -16.06
CA PRO A 36 -20.03 15.46 -16.20
C PRO A 36 -19.65 16.16 -17.51
N SER A 37 -18.42 16.66 -17.58
CA SER A 37 -17.86 17.24 -18.79
C SER A 37 -17.84 16.22 -19.93
N GLU A 38 -18.04 16.70 -21.16
CA GLU A 38 -18.02 15.86 -22.37
C GLU A 38 -16.69 15.10 -22.51
N ALA A 39 -15.58 15.74 -22.13
CA ALA A 39 -14.25 15.13 -22.13
C ALA A 39 -14.14 13.95 -21.16
N LEU A 40 -14.61 14.09 -19.92
CA LEU A 40 -14.61 12.99 -18.96
C LEU A 40 -15.57 11.88 -19.40
N ALA A 41 -16.77 12.24 -19.87
CA ALA A 41 -17.75 11.27 -20.36
C ALA A 41 -17.19 10.43 -21.51
N ALA A 42 -16.45 11.05 -22.44
CA ALA A 42 -15.78 10.33 -23.54
C ALA A 42 -14.69 9.37 -23.04
N LEU A 43 -13.92 9.75 -22.02
CA LEU A 43 -12.90 8.86 -21.43
C LEU A 43 -13.51 7.69 -20.67
N ILE A 44 -14.59 7.92 -19.92
CA ILE A 44 -15.35 6.85 -19.26
C ILE A 44 -15.87 5.86 -20.31
N GLN A 45 -16.51 6.35 -21.38
CA GLN A 45 -17.03 5.49 -22.45
C GLN A 45 -15.93 4.71 -23.18
N ALA A 46 -14.79 5.36 -23.47
CA ALA A 46 -13.65 4.70 -24.10
C ALA A 46 -13.08 3.58 -23.22
N HIS A 47 -12.96 3.84 -21.92
CA HIS A 47 -12.56 2.85 -20.94
C HIS A 47 -13.55 1.68 -20.84
N GLU A 48 -14.86 1.95 -20.70
CA GLU A 48 -15.90 0.92 -20.61
C GLU A 48 -15.92 0.00 -21.85
N LEU A 49 -15.77 0.57 -23.04
CA LEU A 49 -15.70 -0.19 -24.28
C LEU A 49 -14.45 -1.08 -24.35
N ALA A 50 -13.29 -0.53 -23.99
CA ALA A 50 -12.04 -1.27 -23.95
C ALA A 50 -12.10 -2.39 -22.89
N TYR A 51 -12.67 -2.11 -21.73
CA TYR A 51 -12.92 -3.05 -20.65
C TYR A 51 -13.81 -4.22 -21.11
N ALA A 52 -14.95 -3.93 -21.74
CA ALA A 52 -15.84 -4.96 -22.27
C ALA A 52 -15.14 -5.84 -23.32
N HIS A 53 -14.32 -5.25 -24.19
CA HIS A 53 -13.55 -5.99 -25.18
C HIS A 53 -12.47 -6.89 -24.55
N ALA A 54 -11.77 -6.39 -23.54
CA ALA A 54 -10.76 -7.15 -22.80
C ALA A 54 -11.41 -8.33 -22.06
N LEU A 55 -12.51 -8.08 -21.35
CA LEU A 55 -13.25 -9.10 -20.62
C LEU A 55 -13.79 -10.19 -21.55
N PHE A 56 -14.38 -9.81 -22.69
CA PHE A 56 -14.84 -10.76 -23.69
C PHE A 56 -13.70 -11.62 -24.22
N ALA A 57 -12.57 -10.99 -24.58
CA ALA A 57 -11.45 -11.70 -25.15
C ALA A 57 -10.80 -12.68 -24.17
N ASP A 58 -10.69 -12.29 -22.89
CA ASP A 58 -10.19 -13.15 -21.82
C ASP A 58 -11.14 -14.33 -21.57
N THR A 59 -12.44 -14.04 -21.39
CA THR A 59 -13.48 -15.06 -21.12
C THR A 59 -13.58 -16.13 -22.21
N TYR A 60 -13.40 -15.72 -23.48
CA TYR A 60 -13.52 -16.63 -24.63
C TYR A 60 -12.18 -17.09 -25.20
N GLY A 61 -11.05 -16.80 -24.54
CA GLY A 61 -9.72 -17.23 -24.96
C GLY A 61 -9.34 -16.76 -26.37
N GLN A 62 -9.68 -15.50 -26.72
CA GLN A 62 -9.36 -14.94 -28.03
C GLN A 62 -7.84 -14.75 -28.18
N PRO A 63 -7.27 -14.96 -29.39
CA PRO A 63 -5.83 -14.85 -29.62
C PRO A 63 -5.28 -13.44 -29.39
N ASP A 64 -6.13 -12.42 -29.40
CA ASP A 64 -5.79 -11.00 -29.18
C ASP A 64 -6.09 -10.51 -27.75
N ALA A 65 -6.38 -11.40 -26.80
CA ALA A 65 -6.72 -11.04 -25.42
C ALA A 65 -5.67 -10.13 -24.75
N ALA A 66 -4.37 -10.40 -24.96
CA ALA A 66 -3.29 -9.58 -24.43
C ALA A 66 -3.30 -8.14 -24.98
N ALA A 67 -3.53 -7.98 -26.29
CA ALA A 67 -3.58 -6.67 -26.92
C ALA A 67 -4.80 -5.86 -26.47
N ARG A 68 -5.94 -6.51 -26.26
CA ARG A 68 -7.16 -5.86 -25.74
C ARG A 68 -7.04 -5.48 -24.28
N LYS A 69 -6.39 -6.31 -23.47
CA LYS A 69 -6.04 -5.97 -22.09
C LYS A 69 -5.14 -4.74 -22.04
N GLN A 70 -4.12 -4.67 -22.88
CA GLN A 70 -3.27 -3.49 -22.96
C GLN A 70 -4.07 -2.23 -23.37
N ALA A 71 -4.99 -2.35 -24.33
CA ALA A 71 -5.84 -1.24 -24.74
C ALA A 71 -6.79 -0.77 -23.61
N GLU A 72 -7.31 -1.68 -22.78
CA GLU A 72 -8.03 -1.32 -21.55
C GLU A 72 -7.14 -0.57 -20.57
N GLU A 73 -5.93 -1.07 -20.30
CA GLU A 73 -5.02 -0.45 -19.34
C GLU A 73 -4.62 0.98 -19.77
N GLU A 74 -4.43 1.20 -21.08
CA GLU A 74 -4.16 2.52 -21.67
C GLU A 74 -5.37 3.46 -21.57
N ALA A 75 -6.58 2.96 -21.86
CA ALA A 75 -7.81 3.74 -21.70
C ALA A 75 -8.08 4.11 -20.24
N PHE A 76 -7.88 3.15 -19.33
CA PHE A 76 -8.01 3.37 -17.89
C PHE A 76 -6.96 4.37 -17.38
N ARG A 77 -5.73 4.34 -17.90
CA ARG A 77 -4.69 5.34 -17.59
C ARG A 77 -5.14 6.75 -17.98
N ALA A 78 -5.67 6.90 -19.18
CA ALA A 78 -6.14 8.19 -19.68
C ALA A 78 -7.29 8.72 -18.81
N LEU A 79 -8.22 7.85 -18.40
CA LEU A 79 -9.26 8.18 -17.43
C LEU A 79 -8.65 8.60 -16.09
N LEU A 80 -7.79 7.75 -15.51
CA LEU A 80 -7.17 7.93 -14.20
C LEU A 80 -6.45 9.27 -14.09
N HIS A 81 -5.77 9.73 -15.14
CA HIS A 81 -5.03 10.98 -15.12
C HIS A 81 -5.80 12.19 -15.63
N THR A 82 -7.10 12.11 -15.87
CA THR A 82 -7.84 13.26 -16.41
C THR A 82 -8.09 14.35 -15.35
N PRO A 83 -7.95 15.64 -15.71
CA PRO A 83 -8.27 16.74 -14.80
C PRO A 83 -9.79 16.82 -14.56
N LEU A 84 -10.19 17.02 -13.31
CA LEU A 84 -11.59 17.08 -12.88
C LEU A 84 -11.99 18.53 -12.63
N HIS A 85 -12.93 19.06 -13.41
CA HIS A 85 -13.28 20.48 -13.41
C HIS A 85 -14.53 20.84 -12.61
N SER A 86 -15.30 19.83 -12.19
CA SER A 86 -16.56 20.00 -11.47
C SER A 86 -16.81 18.87 -10.48
N ASP A 87 -17.76 19.05 -9.57
CA ASP A 87 -18.19 17.97 -8.68
C ASP A 87 -18.93 16.86 -9.45
N ALA A 88 -19.59 17.21 -10.57
CA ALA A 88 -20.14 16.26 -11.53
C ALA A 88 -19.04 15.34 -12.10
N ASP A 89 -17.89 15.94 -12.48
CA ASP A 89 -16.73 15.19 -12.96
C ASP A 89 -16.18 14.26 -11.87
N ARG A 90 -16.05 14.77 -10.64
CA ARG A 90 -15.54 13.98 -9.51
C ARG A 90 -16.44 12.78 -9.22
N ALA A 91 -17.75 12.97 -9.22
CA ALA A 91 -18.71 11.89 -8.98
C ALA A 91 -18.66 10.82 -10.10
N ALA A 92 -18.68 11.24 -11.36
CA ALA A 92 -18.61 10.33 -12.51
C ALA A 92 -17.27 9.58 -12.57
N TYR A 93 -16.16 10.28 -12.33
CA TYR A 93 -14.82 9.70 -12.26
C TYR A 93 -14.72 8.67 -11.12
N ALA A 94 -15.20 9.00 -9.92
CA ALA A 94 -15.15 8.09 -8.78
C ALA A 94 -15.91 6.78 -9.08
N LEU A 95 -17.10 6.88 -9.65
CA LEU A 95 -17.92 5.73 -10.01
C LEU A 95 -17.20 4.83 -11.01
N ALA A 96 -16.67 5.39 -12.10
CA ALA A 96 -15.98 4.63 -13.13
C ALA A 96 -14.70 3.92 -12.61
N VAL A 97 -13.95 4.58 -11.72
CA VAL A 97 -12.78 3.96 -11.09
C VAL A 97 -13.18 2.85 -10.13
N ILE A 98 -14.19 3.06 -9.28
CA ILE A 98 -14.66 2.06 -8.31
C ILE A 98 -15.21 0.83 -9.04
N GLU A 99 -16.05 1.01 -10.07
CA GLU A 99 -16.60 -0.10 -10.85
C GLU A 99 -15.48 -0.98 -11.42
N ARG A 100 -14.46 -0.37 -12.05
CA ARG A 100 -13.31 -1.11 -12.57
C ARG A 100 -12.57 -1.88 -11.48
N GLN A 101 -12.39 -1.26 -10.30
CA GLN A 101 -11.67 -1.88 -9.18
C GLN A 101 -12.45 -3.02 -8.51
N SER A 102 -13.78 -2.94 -8.55
CA SER A 102 -14.66 -3.98 -8.00
C SER A 102 -14.92 -5.15 -8.96
N SER A 103 -14.34 -5.13 -10.16
CA SER A 103 -14.71 -6.05 -11.24
C SER A 103 -13.75 -7.23 -11.44
N ALA A 104 -14.24 -8.26 -12.13
CA ALA A 104 -13.63 -9.58 -12.26
C ALA A 104 -12.24 -9.62 -12.94
N LEU A 105 -11.85 -8.58 -13.70
CA LEU A 105 -10.52 -8.52 -14.34
C LEU A 105 -9.39 -8.21 -13.36
N ILE A 106 -9.68 -7.76 -12.14
CA ILE A 106 -8.68 -7.45 -11.12
C ILE A 106 -8.59 -8.61 -10.12
N VAL A 107 -7.99 -9.72 -10.57
CA VAL A 107 -7.97 -10.94 -9.77
C VAL A 107 -6.97 -10.86 -8.60
N GLU A 108 -5.87 -10.12 -8.70
CA GLU A 108 -4.83 -10.15 -7.64
C GLU A 108 -3.80 -9.04 -7.88
N ARG A 109 -3.83 -7.92 -7.13
CA ARG A 109 -2.65 -7.06 -6.92
C ARG A 109 -2.71 -6.32 -5.58
N SER A 110 -1.58 -6.33 -4.89
CA SER A 110 -1.31 -5.61 -3.65
C SER A 110 -1.75 -4.14 -3.68
N LEU A 111 -2.37 -3.65 -2.60
CA LEU A 111 -2.72 -2.24 -2.33
C LEU A 111 -1.49 -1.33 -2.09
N GLY A 112 -0.41 -1.55 -2.82
CA GLY A 112 0.80 -0.73 -2.73
C GLY A 112 0.59 0.71 -3.21
N ARG A 113 1.60 1.56 -3.03
CA ARG A 113 1.58 2.98 -3.44
C ARG A 113 1.33 3.19 -4.94
N ASP A 114 1.68 2.21 -5.76
CA ASP A 114 1.49 2.20 -7.21
C ASP A 114 0.13 1.62 -7.63
N HIS A 115 -0.74 1.32 -6.68
CA HIS A 115 -2.10 0.90 -6.98
C HIS A 115 -2.91 2.08 -7.58
N PRO A 116 -3.83 1.82 -8.52
CA PRO A 116 -4.66 2.89 -9.11
C PRO A 116 -5.51 3.66 -8.09
N MET A 117 -5.89 3.02 -6.97
CA MET A 117 -6.73 3.63 -5.93
C MET A 117 -6.07 4.84 -5.24
N PRO A 118 -4.81 4.76 -4.76
CA PRO A 118 -4.05 5.93 -4.32
C PRO A 118 -4.00 7.09 -5.32
N VAL A 119 -3.86 6.80 -6.63
CA VAL A 119 -3.84 7.82 -7.69
C VAL A 119 -5.22 8.45 -7.86
N ALA A 120 -6.27 7.64 -7.90
CA ALA A 120 -7.64 8.11 -7.99
C ALA A 120 -8.06 8.94 -6.79
N TYR A 121 -7.68 8.53 -5.58
CA TYR A 121 -7.90 9.30 -4.37
C TYR A 121 -7.24 10.68 -4.45
N ARG A 122 -6.01 10.77 -4.95
CA ARG A 122 -5.31 12.05 -5.13
C ARG A 122 -5.99 12.96 -6.15
N ASN A 123 -6.40 12.42 -7.30
CA ASN A 123 -7.15 13.20 -8.30
C ASN A 123 -8.49 13.70 -7.75
N LEU A 124 -9.22 12.86 -7.02
CA LEU A 124 -10.47 13.25 -6.37
C LEU A 124 -10.28 14.31 -5.28
N ARG A 125 -9.24 14.16 -4.46
CA ARG A 125 -9.02 15.00 -3.27
C ARG A 125 -8.37 16.33 -3.58
N PHE A 126 -7.37 16.33 -4.46
CA PHE A 126 -6.49 17.48 -4.69
C PHE A 126 -6.64 18.08 -6.10
N GLY A 127 -7.26 17.36 -7.05
CA GLY A 127 -7.29 17.79 -8.45
C GLY A 127 -5.90 17.89 -9.09
N GLU A 128 -4.88 17.34 -8.44
CA GLU A 128 -3.50 17.35 -8.89
C GLU A 128 -3.21 16.10 -9.70
N HIS A 129 -2.64 16.24 -10.90
CA HIS A 129 -2.10 15.12 -11.68
C HIS A 129 -1.11 14.33 -10.82
N ALA A 130 -1.58 13.21 -10.27
CA ALA A 130 -0.72 12.31 -9.53
C ALA A 130 0.31 11.67 -10.49
N ARG A 131 1.56 11.54 -10.01
CA ARG A 131 2.62 10.83 -10.73
C ARG A 131 2.13 9.44 -11.11
N GLU A 132 2.34 9.12 -12.38
CA GLU A 132 1.98 7.86 -13.01
C GLU A 132 2.57 6.65 -12.25
N PRO A 133 1.78 5.59 -11.97
CA PRO A 133 2.28 4.38 -11.31
C PRO A 133 3.46 3.78 -12.07
N GLU A 134 4.48 3.27 -11.35
CA GLU A 134 5.63 2.63 -12.00
C GLU A 134 5.22 1.44 -12.88
N GLN A 135 4.15 0.75 -12.47
CA GLN A 135 3.52 -0.35 -13.20
C GLN A 135 2.85 0.09 -14.51
N MET A 136 2.74 1.38 -14.80
CA MET A 136 2.19 1.90 -16.05
C MET A 136 3.24 2.61 -16.89
N LEU A 137 4.40 2.96 -16.33
CA LEU A 137 5.49 3.68 -17.02
C LEU A 137 6.03 2.98 -18.28
N HIS A 138 5.77 1.69 -18.44
CA HIS A 138 6.20 0.90 -19.62
C HIS A 138 5.18 0.90 -20.76
N LEU A 139 3.91 1.29 -20.52
CA LEU A 139 2.88 1.35 -21.56
C LEU A 139 3.05 2.62 -22.41
N GLY A 140 3.15 2.47 -23.74
CA GLY A 140 3.18 3.57 -24.73
C GLY A 140 4.53 4.26 -24.96
N ARG A 141 5.62 3.87 -24.28
CA ARG A 141 6.97 4.39 -24.60
C ARG A 141 7.55 3.61 -25.79
N PRO A 142 8.09 4.27 -26.84
CA PRO A 142 8.92 3.59 -27.82
C PRO A 142 10.07 2.91 -27.06
N ALA A 143 10.38 1.66 -27.43
CA ALA A 143 11.38 0.83 -26.76
C ALA A 143 12.57 1.69 -26.35
N LYS A 144 12.73 1.85 -25.03
CA LYS A 144 13.79 2.65 -24.41
C LYS A 144 15.09 2.22 -25.08
N SER A 145 15.78 3.16 -25.75
CA SER A 145 17.08 2.92 -26.36
C SER A 145 17.92 2.10 -25.39
N GLU A 146 18.41 0.93 -25.84
CA GLU A 146 19.14 -0.04 -25.02
C GLU A 146 20.03 0.70 -24.05
N THR A 147 19.61 0.72 -22.78
CA THR A 147 20.44 1.29 -21.74
C THR A 147 21.63 0.34 -21.68
N PRO A 148 22.88 0.82 -21.75
CA PRO A 148 24.03 -0.07 -21.75
C PRO A 148 23.90 -1.02 -20.56
N THR A 149 23.82 -2.32 -20.86
CA THR A 149 23.65 -3.38 -19.87
C THR A 149 24.73 -3.22 -18.81
N ASP A 150 24.34 -3.27 -17.54
CA ASP A 150 25.28 -3.14 -16.43
C ASP A 150 26.35 -4.24 -16.54
N PRO A 151 27.66 -3.90 -16.58
CA PRO A 151 28.72 -4.89 -16.80
C PRO A 151 28.72 -6.04 -15.79
N ILE A 152 28.19 -5.81 -14.58
CA ILE A 152 28.06 -6.87 -13.57
C ILE A 152 27.11 -7.99 -14.01
N LEU A 153 26.08 -7.69 -14.80
CA LEU A 153 25.12 -8.69 -15.26
C LEU A 153 25.78 -9.67 -16.22
N THR A 154 26.60 -9.16 -17.15
CA THR A 154 27.41 -10.01 -18.04
C THR A 154 28.42 -10.85 -17.27
N ALA A 155 29.04 -10.28 -16.22
CA ALA A 155 29.97 -11.04 -15.37
C ALA A 155 29.26 -12.20 -14.63
N ILE A 156 28.05 -11.97 -14.11
CA ILE A 156 27.21 -12.97 -13.43
C ILE A 156 26.76 -14.07 -14.41
N GLU A 157 26.33 -13.71 -15.63
CA GLU A 157 25.93 -14.68 -16.65
C GLU A 157 27.07 -15.63 -17.02
N GLU A 158 28.28 -15.10 -17.21
CA GLU A 158 29.46 -15.93 -17.49
C GLU A 158 29.83 -16.82 -16.29
N GLN A 159 29.70 -16.31 -15.05
CA GLN A 159 29.91 -17.14 -13.86
C GLN A 159 28.90 -18.30 -13.80
N ARG A 160 27.61 -18.04 -14.08
CA ARG A 160 26.59 -19.10 -14.14
C ARG A 160 26.93 -20.17 -15.19
N ARG A 161 27.42 -19.75 -16.36
CA ARG A 161 27.87 -20.68 -17.41
C ARG A 161 29.02 -21.56 -16.91
N LEU A 162 30.02 -20.96 -16.24
CA LEU A 162 31.17 -21.70 -15.67
C LEU A 162 30.74 -22.66 -14.55
N ASN A 163 29.82 -22.24 -13.67
CA ASN A 163 29.24 -23.12 -12.63
C ASN A 163 28.54 -24.33 -13.25
N GLN A 164 27.71 -24.13 -14.28
CA GLN A 164 27.00 -25.21 -14.98
C GLN A 164 27.96 -26.19 -15.67
N GLU A 165 29.05 -25.68 -16.26
CA GLU A 165 30.10 -26.49 -16.86
C GLU A 165 30.82 -27.35 -15.80
N HIS A 166 31.20 -26.73 -14.67
CA HIS A 166 31.79 -27.44 -13.54
C HIS A 166 30.86 -28.54 -12.99
N GLU A 167 29.59 -28.22 -12.70
CA GLU A 167 28.62 -29.19 -12.19
C GLU A 167 28.40 -30.36 -13.16
N SER A 168 28.33 -30.08 -14.46
CA SER A 168 28.11 -31.10 -15.48
C SER A 168 29.27 -32.08 -15.51
N LEU A 169 30.51 -31.60 -15.38
CA LEU A 169 31.70 -32.44 -15.26
C LEU A 169 31.72 -33.18 -13.93
N HIS A 170 31.40 -32.51 -12.81
CA HIS A 170 31.37 -33.13 -11.48
C HIS A 170 30.42 -34.34 -11.45
N LYS A 171 29.21 -34.21 -12.00
CA LYS A 171 28.21 -35.29 -12.11
C LYS A 171 28.72 -36.51 -12.90
N VAL A 172 29.58 -36.29 -13.91
CA VAL A 172 30.20 -37.37 -14.69
C VAL A 172 31.38 -38.01 -13.96
N CYS A 173 32.03 -37.27 -13.07
CA CYS A 173 33.24 -37.70 -12.37
C CYS A 173 33.00 -38.43 -11.05
N CYS A 174 31.74 -38.70 -10.67
CA CYS A 174 31.31 -39.32 -9.40
C CYS A 174 31.74 -40.81 -9.20
N GLY A 175 33.02 -41.13 -9.37
CA GLY A 175 33.67 -42.39 -9.01
C GLY A 175 35.02 -42.13 -8.33
N GLU A 176 35.06 -42.33 -7.01
CA GLU A 176 36.18 -42.26 -6.06
C GLU A 176 37.09 -41.01 -6.08
N PRO A 177 37.21 -40.28 -4.95
CA PRO A 177 38.01 -39.07 -4.89
C PRO A 177 39.50 -39.39 -4.99
N ASN A 178 40.17 -38.68 -5.91
CA ASN A 178 41.61 -38.44 -6.03
C ASN A 178 42.47 -39.29 -6.99
N ASN A 179 41.99 -40.37 -7.61
CA ASN A 179 42.82 -41.16 -8.55
C ASN A 179 42.15 -41.59 -9.87
N HIS A 180 40.89 -41.22 -10.11
CA HIS A 180 40.22 -41.63 -11.35
C HIS A 180 40.55 -40.67 -12.52
N PRO A 181 40.94 -41.16 -13.72
CA PRO A 181 41.27 -40.34 -14.89
C PRO A 181 40.17 -39.36 -15.32
N SER A 182 38.92 -39.58 -14.89
CA SER A 182 37.81 -38.67 -15.14
C SER A 182 37.97 -37.32 -14.44
N TRP A 183 38.77 -37.19 -13.38
CA TRP A 183 38.99 -35.92 -12.66
C TRP A 183 39.87 -34.91 -13.40
N VAL A 184 40.51 -35.31 -14.51
CA VAL A 184 41.44 -34.45 -15.27
C VAL A 184 40.75 -33.21 -15.88
N PRO A 185 39.52 -33.28 -16.43
CA PRO A 185 38.81 -32.12 -16.98
C PRO A 185 38.07 -31.26 -15.94
N GLU A 186 37.66 -31.85 -14.80
CA GLU A 186 36.92 -31.13 -13.76
C GLU A 186 37.78 -30.07 -13.07
N ARG A 187 39.07 -30.35 -12.83
CA ARG A 187 40.00 -29.43 -12.16
C ARG A 187 40.16 -28.09 -12.90
N PRO A 188 40.41 -28.05 -14.22
CA PRO A 188 40.40 -26.81 -14.99
C PRO A 188 39.08 -26.04 -14.92
N ALA A 189 37.94 -26.73 -14.98
CA ALA A 189 36.63 -26.08 -14.92
C ALA A 189 36.37 -25.46 -13.53
N HIS A 190 36.70 -26.19 -12.46
CA HIS A 190 36.65 -25.68 -11.09
C HIS A 190 37.57 -24.46 -10.90
N ALA A 191 38.80 -24.52 -11.43
CA ALA A 191 39.73 -23.40 -11.37
C ALA A 191 39.20 -22.17 -12.14
N ALA A 192 38.70 -22.36 -13.37
CA ALA A 192 38.14 -21.28 -14.18
C ALA A 192 36.93 -20.61 -13.50
N MET A 193 36.06 -21.42 -12.90
CA MET A 193 34.91 -20.94 -12.12
C MET A 193 35.36 -20.05 -10.94
N TRP A 194 36.30 -20.50 -10.12
CA TRP A 194 36.78 -19.71 -8.98
C TRP A 194 37.60 -18.48 -9.40
N ASP A 195 38.38 -18.60 -10.48
CA ASP A 195 39.16 -17.48 -11.01
C ASP A 195 38.25 -16.38 -11.55
N HIS A 196 37.16 -16.72 -12.24
CA HIS A 196 36.19 -15.72 -12.72
C HIS A 196 35.44 -15.05 -11.56
N TRP A 197 35.06 -15.81 -10.53
CA TRP A 197 34.42 -15.26 -9.33
C TRP A 197 35.32 -14.22 -8.66
N ARG A 198 36.56 -14.60 -8.34
CA ARG A 198 37.49 -13.76 -7.59
C ARG A 198 38.04 -12.60 -8.41
N ASN A 199 38.34 -12.82 -9.68
CA ASN A 199 39.05 -11.83 -10.51
C ASN A 199 38.11 -10.96 -11.35
N VAL A 200 36.89 -11.41 -11.66
CA VAL A 200 35.95 -10.66 -12.51
C VAL A 200 34.73 -10.21 -11.72
N VAL A 201 33.96 -11.12 -11.13
CA VAL A 201 32.72 -10.75 -10.43
C VAL A 201 33.02 -9.85 -9.23
N LEU A 202 33.97 -10.24 -8.38
CA LEU A 202 34.38 -9.46 -7.21
C LEU A 202 35.20 -8.20 -7.51
N ASN A 203 35.46 -7.88 -8.79
CA ASN A 203 36.12 -6.63 -9.20
C ASN A 203 35.25 -5.75 -10.11
N THR A 204 34.05 -6.19 -10.45
CA THR A 204 33.14 -5.45 -11.34
C THR A 204 32.17 -4.62 -10.50
N VAL A 205 32.32 -3.29 -10.52
CA VAL A 205 31.46 -2.39 -9.75
C VAL A 205 30.10 -2.26 -10.46
N PRO A 206 28.98 -2.60 -9.80
CA PRO A 206 27.65 -2.44 -10.38
C PRO A 206 27.33 -0.96 -10.61
N GLN A 207 26.91 -0.62 -11.83
CA GLN A 207 26.62 0.76 -12.24
C GLN A 207 25.15 1.16 -12.05
N THR A 208 24.28 0.19 -11.81
CA THR A 208 22.81 0.34 -11.75
C THR A 208 22.23 -0.37 -10.52
N ALA A 209 20.98 -0.01 -10.18
CA ALA A 209 20.29 -0.59 -9.02
C ALA A 209 19.89 -2.04 -9.30
N GLU A 210 19.65 -2.36 -10.56
CA GLU A 210 19.46 -3.72 -11.04
C GLU A 210 20.74 -4.54 -10.89
N GLY A 211 21.89 -4.00 -11.30
CA GLY A 211 23.19 -4.65 -11.10
C GLY A 211 23.53 -4.91 -9.63
N CYS A 212 23.26 -3.95 -8.74
CA CYS A 212 23.47 -4.13 -7.29
C CYS A 212 22.61 -5.26 -6.72
N ARG A 213 21.32 -5.32 -7.10
CA ARG A 213 20.40 -6.37 -6.67
C ARG A 213 20.79 -7.73 -7.25
N ALA A 214 21.18 -7.77 -8.52
CA ALA A 214 21.63 -8.99 -9.18
C ALA A 214 22.89 -9.56 -8.52
N LEU A 215 23.87 -8.71 -8.18
CA LEU A 215 25.08 -9.13 -7.48
C LEU A 215 24.78 -9.71 -6.10
N ALA A 216 23.93 -9.04 -5.30
CA ALA A 216 23.55 -9.52 -3.97
C ALA A 216 22.79 -10.85 -4.03
N ALA A 217 21.83 -10.99 -4.95
CA ALA A 217 21.09 -12.23 -5.15
C ALA A 217 21.99 -13.36 -5.64
N TYR A 218 22.88 -13.06 -6.58
CA TYR A 218 23.79 -14.03 -7.15
C TYR A 218 24.84 -14.51 -6.16
N ALA A 219 25.31 -13.65 -5.25
CA ALA A 219 26.16 -14.08 -4.15
C ALA A 219 25.46 -15.19 -3.36
N LEU A 220 24.24 -14.97 -2.86
CA LEU A 220 23.50 -15.98 -2.09
C LEU A 220 23.26 -17.30 -2.85
N GLU A 221 23.01 -17.21 -4.16
CA GLU A 221 22.94 -18.36 -5.06
C GLU A 221 24.27 -19.13 -5.07
N PHE A 222 25.38 -18.42 -5.28
CA PHE A 222 26.73 -19.00 -5.33
C PHE A 222 27.14 -19.64 -3.98
N GLU A 223 26.80 -19.02 -2.84
CA GLU A 223 27.03 -19.60 -1.50
C GLU A 223 26.37 -20.97 -1.35
N LYS A 224 25.09 -21.02 -1.75
CA LYS A 224 24.27 -22.21 -1.65
C LYS A 224 24.80 -23.33 -2.54
N ASP A 225 25.25 -22.99 -3.75
CA ASP A 225 25.74 -23.96 -4.72
C ASP A 225 27.13 -24.52 -4.32
N GLN A 226 28.00 -23.68 -3.74
CA GLN A 226 29.35 -24.09 -3.35
C GLN A 226 29.43 -24.67 -1.94
N GLY A 227 28.45 -24.41 -1.08
CA GLY A 227 28.45 -24.85 0.31
C GLY A 227 29.57 -24.22 1.16
N THR A 228 30.17 -23.14 0.68
CA THR A 228 31.22 -22.37 1.35
C THR A 228 30.62 -21.06 1.83
N GLY A 229 30.67 -20.78 3.13
CA GLY A 229 30.21 -19.49 3.67
C GLY A 229 31.07 -18.33 3.17
N PHE A 230 30.47 -17.15 2.96
CA PHE A 230 31.15 -15.94 2.46
C PHE A 230 31.89 -15.13 3.53
N GLU A 231 32.42 -15.75 4.58
CA GLU A 231 33.04 -14.98 5.67
C GLU A 231 34.22 -14.12 5.17
N GLU A 232 34.96 -14.58 4.15
CA GLU A 232 36.10 -13.85 3.57
C GLU A 232 35.67 -12.88 2.46
N GLU A 233 34.67 -13.20 1.65
CA GLU A 233 34.24 -12.40 0.48
C GLU A 233 33.13 -11.38 0.78
N ALA A 234 32.38 -11.52 1.89
CA ALA A 234 31.30 -10.62 2.25
C ALA A 234 31.73 -9.13 2.35
N PRO A 235 32.89 -8.78 2.96
CA PRO A 235 33.35 -7.41 2.98
C PRO A 235 33.60 -6.83 1.57
N VAL A 236 34.08 -7.64 0.63
CA VAL A 236 34.37 -7.22 -0.75
C VAL A 236 33.08 -6.94 -1.52
N LEU A 237 32.07 -7.80 -1.35
CA LEU A 237 30.75 -7.61 -1.95
C LEU A 237 30.07 -6.32 -1.46
N LEU A 238 30.12 -6.05 -0.15
CA LEU A 238 29.59 -4.82 0.43
C LEU A 238 30.33 -3.59 -0.08
N ASP A 239 31.66 -3.65 -0.21
CA ASP A 239 32.48 -2.57 -0.75
C ASP A 239 32.22 -2.31 -2.25
N LEU A 240 31.91 -3.34 -3.06
CA LEU A 240 31.50 -3.15 -4.46
C LEU A 240 30.16 -2.42 -4.58
N ILE A 241 29.17 -2.82 -3.75
CA ILE A 241 27.85 -2.17 -3.73
C ILE A 241 28.00 -0.73 -3.24
N ALA A 242 28.82 -0.49 -2.21
CA ALA A 242 29.08 0.84 -1.67
C ALA A 242 29.83 1.77 -2.66
N ARG A 243 30.61 1.22 -3.59
CA ARG A 243 31.28 1.98 -4.67
C ARG A 243 30.38 2.22 -5.88
N SER A 244 29.18 1.65 -5.91
CA SER A 244 28.21 1.96 -6.97
C SER A 244 27.90 3.45 -6.96
N PRO A 245 27.80 4.12 -8.14
CA PRO A 245 27.42 5.54 -8.20
C PRO A 245 26.06 5.84 -7.55
N LEU A 246 25.23 4.82 -7.30
CA LEU A 246 23.97 4.91 -6.55
C LEU A 246 24.14 5.03 -5.04
N ALA A 247 25.25 4.56 -4.48
CA ALA A 247 25.56 4.72 -3.06
C ALA A 247 25.83 6.20 -2.70
N THR A 248 26.20 7.04 -3.68
CA THR A 248 26.37 8.48 -3.48
C THR A 248 25.05 9.18 -3.12
N SER A 249 23.89 8.67 -3.59
CA SER A 249 22.57 9.11 -3.10
C SER A 249 22.19 8.54 -1.73
N ALA A 250 22.84 7.47 -1.27
CA ALA A 250 22.60 6.88 0.05
C ALA A 250 23.21 7.70 1.20
N GLY A 251 24.17 8.59 0.92
CA GLY A 251 24.73 9.50 1.93
C GLY A 251 23.68 10.45 2.52
N GLU A 252 22.72 10.88 1.71
CA GLU A 252 21.59 11.70 2.16
C GLU A 252 20.60 10.89 3.01
N ASP A 253 20.39 9.61 2.67
CA ASP A 253 19.53 8.72 3.43
C ASP A 253 20.14 8.31 4.78
N ILE A 254 21.45 8.12 4.84
CA ILE A 254 22.18 7.87 6.10
C ILE A 254 22.01 9.05 7.07
N ALA A 255 22.12 10.29 6.58
CA ALA A 255 21.89 11.48 7.39
C ALA A 255 20.43 11.56 7.88
N ALA A 256 19.47 11.23 7.01
CA ALA A 256 18.05 11.17 7.38
C ALA A 256 17.75 10.10 8.43
N PHE A 257 18.36 8.90 8.32
CA PHE A 257 18.25 7.84 9.34
C PHE A 257 18.86 8.25 10.67
N ALA A 258 20.03 8.90 10.66
CA ALA A 258 20.66 9.37 11.89
C ALA A 258 19.80 10.44 12.60
N ILE A 259 19.16 11.33 11.84
CA ILE A 259 18.23 12.33 12.39
C ILE A 259 16.95 11.68 12.91
N LEU A 260 16.38 10.70 12.19
CA LEU A 260 15.23 9.93 12.66
C LEU A 260 15.51 9.27 14.01
N ASP A 261 16.60 8.50 14.10
CA ASP A 261 16.99 7.79 15.31
C ASP A 261 17.33 8.75 16.47
N ALA A 262 17.89 9.93 16.17
CA ALA A 262 18.13 10.96 17.17
C ALA A 262 16.82 11.59 17.68
N ILE A 263 15.86 11.86 16.79
CA ILE A 263 14.53 12.36 17.17
C ILE A 263 13.79 11.34 18.03
N GLU A 264 13.75 10.07 17.62
CA GLU A 264 13.08 9.00 18.37
C GLU A 264 13.67 8.85 19.78
N ARG A 265 15.01 8.77 19.89
CA ARG A 265 15.66 8.63 21.19
C ARG A 265 15.42 9.80 22.12
N GLU A 266 15.56 11.02 21.62
CA GLU A 266 15.37 12.22 22.45
C GLU A 266 13.91 12.41 22.83
N TRP A 267 12.97 12.08 21.94
CA TRP A 267 11.55 12.09 22.24
C TRP A 267 11.19 11.05 23.33
N VAL A 268 11.69 9.82 23.22
CA VAL A 268 11.49 8.80 24.27
C VAL A 268 12.10 9.24 25.60
N ALA A 269 13.30 9.84 25.59
CA ALA A 269 13.95 10.36 26.79
C ALA A 269 13.12 11.48 27.45
N GLN A 270 12.60 12.42 26.65
CA GLN A 270 11.72 13.47 27.12
C GLN A 270 10.50 12.88 27.83
N MET A 271 9.84 11.88 27.24
CA MET A 271 8.65 11.26 27.79
C MET A 271 8.91 10.52 29.11
N ALA A 272 10.02 9.80 29.22
CA ALA A 272 10.41 9.12 30.45
C ALA A 272 10.66 10.12 31.58
N GLN A 273 11.33 11.22 31.27
CA GLN A 273 11.76 12.21 32.24
C GLN A 273 10.62 13.15 32.68
N GLU A 274 9.70 13.52 31.79
CA GLU A 274 8.47 14.26 32.15
C GLU A 274 7.62 13.53 33.21
N HIS A 275 7.70 12.20 33.26
CA HIS A 275 7.02 11.41 34.28
C HIS A 275 7.69 11.53 35.66
N GLU A 276 9.01 11.57 35.69
CA GLU A 276 9.81 11.64 36.93
C GLU A 276 9.90 13.07 37.50
N GLU A 277 10.07 14.06 36.62
CA GLU A 277 10.34 15.46 37.00
C GLU A 277 9.08 16.28 37.27
N ARG A 278 7.89 15.71 37.06
CA ARG A 278 6.60 16.40 37.22
C ARG A 278 6.42 17.09 38.58
N ASN A 279 7.18 16.69 39.59
CA ASN A 279 7.13 17.24 40.95
C ASN A 279 8.44 17.91 41.40
N ASP A 280 9.48 17.94 40.55
CA ASP A 280 10.78 18.56 40.86
C ASP A 280 10.78 20.02 40.40
N LEU A 281 10.53 20.95 41.33
CA LEU A 281 10.55 22.39 41.08
C LEU A 281 11.92 23.03 41.37
N SER A 282 13.00 22.23 41.37
CA SER A 282 14.34 22.74 41.63
C SER A 282 14.90 23.49 40.41
N GLN A 283 15.79 24.45 40.67
CA GLN A 283 16.53 25.16 39.61
C GLN A 283 17.31 24.19 38.69
N GLN A 284 17.72 23.03 39.19
CA GLN A 284 18.39 22.01 38.38
C GLN A 284 17.44 21.35 37.37
N ALA A 285 16.16 21.21 37.69
CA ALA A 285 15.16 20.74 36.73
C ALA A 285 14.97 21.77 35.61
N ASP A 286 14.87 23.05 35.95
CA ASP A 286 14.77 24.14 34.96
C ASP A 286 15.98 24.18 34.01
N GLU A 287 17.19 23.99 34.53
CA GLU A 287 18.41 23.93 33.72
C GLU A 287 18.44 22.71 32.79
N ARG A 288 17.98 21.53 33.25
CA ARG A 288 17.86 20.32 32.42
C ARG A 288 16.82 20.50 31.31
N ASP A 289 15.69 21.14 31.61
CA ASP A 289 14.65 21.43 30.63
C ASP A 289 15.12 22.42 29.56
N GLY A 290 15.89 23.45 29.93
CA GLY A 290 16.51 24.35 28.96
C GLY A 290 17.38 23.62 27.94
N VAL A 291 18.28 22.75 28.41
CA VAL A 291 19.16 21.95 27.53
C VAL A 291 18.38 21.02 26.60
N ARG A 292 17.27 20.44 27.09
CA ARG A 292 16.39 19.56 26.31
C ARG A 292 15.66 20.32 25.21
N ILE A 293 15.13 21.50 25.53
CA ILE A 293 14.47 22.39 24.57
C ILE A 293 15.46 22.77 23.46
N ASP A 294 16.69 23.14 23.81
CA ASP A 294 17.72 23.49 22.82
C ASP A 294 18.07 22.30 21.90
N ARG A 295 18.22 21.10 22.46
CA ARG A 295 18.49 19.89 21.66
C ARG A 295 17.33 19.54 20.75
N LYS A 296 16.09 19.65 21.23
CA LYS A 296 14.89 19.45 20.43
C LYS A 296 14.87 20.40 19.23
N TRP A 297 15.07 21.70 19.44
CA TRP A 297 15.10 22.67 18.35
C TRP A 297 16.20 22.39 17.33
N ALA A 298 17.40 22.00 17.79
CA ALA A 298 18.48 21.60 16.89
C ALA A 298 18.11 20.40 16.00
N LEU A 299 17.38 19.40 16.54
CA LEU A 299 16.90 18.26 15.77
C LEU A 299 15.80 18.62 14.78
N LEU A 300 14.89 19.54 15.16
CA LEU A 300 13.86 20.06 14.26
C LEU A 300 14.49 20.83 13.08
N ASP A 301 15.48 21.68 13.35
CA ASP A 301 16.21 22.42 12.32
C ASP A 301 17.01 21.48 11.40
N ALA A 302 17.67 20.47 11.98
CA ALA A 302 18.38 19.45 11.21
C ALA A 302 17.43 18.67 10.29
N ALA A 303 16.26 18.27 10.79
CA ALA A 303 15.24 17.61 9.97
C ALA A 303 14.70 18.52 8.88
N ALA A 304 14.43 19.80 9.18
CA ALA A 304 13.94 20.77 8.20
C ALA A 304 14.95 21.00 7.05
N ALA A 305 16.24 21.00 7.36
CA ALA A 305 17.34 21.18 6.42
C ALA A 305 17.55 20.00 5.46
N LEU A 306 17.01 18.81 5.75
CA LEU A 306 17.15 17.65 4.88
C LEU A 306 16.49 17.88 3.49
N PRO A 307 17.03 17.33 2.40
CA PRO A 307 16.45 17.50 1.04
C PRO A 307 15.19 16.65 0.83
N GLY A 308 14.09 17.24 0.34
CA GLY A 308 12.77 16.59 0.26
C GLY A 308 12.61 15.43 -0.75
N HIS A 309 13.69 14.82 -1.20
CA HIS A 309 13.72 13.90 -2.34
C HIS A 309 13.59 12.43 -1.93
N SER A 310 14.07 12.04 -0.74
CA SER A 310 14.00 10.65 -0.26
C SER A 310 12.81 10.36 0.67
N ARG A 311 12.52 9.08 0.91
CA ARG A 311 11.44 8.65 1.82
C ARG A 311 11.84 8.95 3.27
N GLU A 312 13.08 8.66 3.60
CA GLU A 312 13.70 8.76 4.91
C GLU A 312 13.75 10.23 5.35
N THR A 313 14.13 11.13 4.45
CA THR A 313 14.05 12.56 4.72
C THR A 313 12.62 13.02 5.00
N ARG A 314 11.64 12.54 4.22
CA ARG A 314 10.24 12.90 4.45
C ARG A 314 9.73 12.36 5.78
N HIS A 315 10.17 11.18 6.20
CA HIS A 315 9.87 10.63 7.52
C HIS A 315 10.50 11.46 8.64
N ALA A 316 11.79 11.83 8.52
CA ALA A 316 12.48 12.68 9.49
C ALA A 316 11.74 14.00 9.70
N LYS A 317 11.35 14.65 8.59
CA LYS A 317 10.56 15.89 8.60
C LYS A 317 9.17 15.71 9.20
N ALA A 318 8.48 14.62 8.87
CA ALA A 318 7.15 14.34 9.41
C ALA A 318 7.21 14.08 10.93
N LEU A 319 8.20 13.31 11.39
CA LEU A 319 8.39 13.01 12.81
C LEU A 319 8.75 14.27 13.60
N ALA A 320 9.67 15.09 13.07
CA ALA A 320 10.00 16.41 13.61
C ALA A 320 8.76 17.31 13.73
N LEU A 321 7.95 17.41 12.67
CA LEU A 321 6.71 18.20 12.69
C LEU A 321 5.73 17.69 13.74
N SER A 322 5.53 16.37 13.84
CA SER A 322 4.68 15.75 14.85
C SER A 322 5.14 16.07 16.27
N TRP A 323 6.45 16.02 16.53
CA TRP A 323 7.01 16.36 17.84
C TRP A 323 6.88 17.86 18.18
N SER A 324 7.01 18.74 17.18
CA SER A 324 6.73 20.18 17.34
C SER A 324 5.27 20.41 17.72
N VAL A 325 4.35 19.85 16.94
CA VAL A 325 2.90 19.97 17.15
C VAL A 325 2.48 19.37 18.49
N GLN A 326 3.08 18.25 18.91
CA GLN A 326 2.85 17.68 20.22
C GLN A 326 3.17 18.69 21.32
N SER A 327 4.30 19.37 21.24
CA SER A 327 4.69 20.31 22.30
C SER A 327 3.77 21.53 22.40
N ASP A 328 3.17 21.93 21.28
CA ASP A 328 2.19 23.02 21.25
C ASP A 328 0.81 22.58 21.75
N LEU A 329 0.45 21.30 21.53
CA LEU A 329 -0.83 20.73 21.91
C LEU A 329 -0.83 20.14 23.33
N TRP A 330 0.31 19.66 23.82
CA TRP A 330 0.43 18.93 25.07
C TRP A 330 0.11 19.84 26.26
N ARG A 331 -0.90 19.43 27.00
CA ARG A 331 -1.30 20.04 28.26
C ARG A 331 -1.23 18.97 29.33
N SER A 332 -0.32 19.15 30.27
CA SER A 332 -0.01 18.15 31.31
C SER A 332 -1.23 17.81 32.19
N ASP A 333 -2.22 18.69 32.25
CA ASP A 333 -3.47 18.57 33.00
C ASP A 333 -4.61 17.93 32.19
N TRP A 334 -4.41 17.62 30.90
CA TRP A 334 -5.43 17.04 30.04
C TRP A 334 -5.36 15.51 30.01
N THR A 335 -6.50 14.86 30.24
CA THR A 335 -6.68 13.42 30.01
C THR A 335 -6.79 13.12 28.52
N ARG A 336 -6.54 11.88 28.11
CA ARG A 336 -6.63 11.43 26.69
C ARG A 336 -7.92 11.91 26.01
N ASP A 337 -9.06 11.85 26.71
CA ASP A 337 -10.36 12.26 26.16
C ASP A 337 -10.55 13.77 26.02
N GLN A 338 -9.72 14.58 26.67
CA GLN A 338 -9.78 16.04 26.56
C GLN A 338 -9.07 16.56 25.30
N TYR A 339 -8.26 15.73 24.65
CA TYR A 339 -7.67 16.06 23.35
C TYR A 339 -8.67 15.86 22.21
N ARG A 340 -8.56 16.73 21.18
CA ARG A 340 -9.21 16.53 19.88
C ARG A 340 -8.62 15.31 19.17
N ALA A 341 -9.27 14.82 18.12
CA ALA A 341 -8.93 13.55 17.46
C ALA A 341 -7.46 13.47 17.00
N ASP A 342 -6.91 14.58 16.53
CA ASP A 342 -5.50 14.80 16.21
C ASP A 342 -4.57 14.65 17.42
N GLY A 343 -4.92 15.22 18.57
CA GLY A 343 -4.18 15.05 19.82
C GLY A 343 -4.27 13.64 20.40
N ARG A 344 -5.41 12.94 20.20
CA ARG A 344 -5.58 11.54 20.63
C ARG A 344 -4.75 10.57 19.77
N LEU A 345 -4.78 10.75 18.45
CA LEU A 345 -3.97 9.95 17.53
C LEU A 345 -2.48 10.12 17.83
N LEU A 346 -2.05 11.34 18.14
CA LEU A 346 -0.69 11.64 18.56
C LEU A 346 -0.32 10.91 19.87
N LEU A 347 -1.21 10.94 20.87
CA LEU A 347 -1.07 10.21 22.13
C LEU A 347 -0.94 8.69 21.96
N ASP A 348 -1.74 8.11 21.08
CA ASP A 348 -1.73 6.68 20.80
C ASP A 348 -0.45 6.27 20.05
N LEU A 349 0.00 7.09 19.09
CA LEU A 349 1.28 6.93 18.41
C LEU A 349 2.47 7.04 19.39
N MET A 350 2.40 7.98 20.33
CA MET A 350 3.42 8.17 21.37
C MET A 350 3.50 6.99 22.34
N SER A 351 2.34 6.46 22.77
CA SER A 351 2.29 5.30 23.68
C SER A 351 2.90 4.07 23.00
N SER A 352 2.66 3.90 21.70
CA SER A 352 3.26 2.87 20.87
C SER A 352 4.78 3.03 20.72
N LEU A 353 5.27 4.25 20.42
CA LEU A 353 6.69 4.54 20.26
C LEU A 353 7.50 4.37 21.57
N ALA A 354 6.91 4.70 22.71
CA ALA A 354 7.53 4.52 24.02
C ALA A 354 7.53 3.06 24.51
N GLY A 355 6.97 2.12 23.74
CA GLY A 355 6.80 0.72 24.16
C GLY A 355 5.88 0.57 25.38
N GLN A 356 5.08 1.60 25.69
CA GLN A 356 4.12 1.56 26.77
C GLN A 356 2.88 0.81 26.29
N VAL A 357 2.87 -0.51 26.55
CA VAL A 357 1.64 -1.29 26.48
C VAL A 357 0.68 -0.70 27.52
N PRO A 358 -0.52 -0.23 27.14
CA PRO A 358 -1.48 0.25 28.13
C PRO A 358 -1.66 -0.83 29.17
N ALA A 359 -1.51 -0.48 30.45
CA ALA A 359 -1.56 -1.44 31.55
C ALA A 359 -2.82 -2.31 31.42
N SER A 360 -2.65 -3.57 31.04
CA SER A 360 -3.74 -4.53 31.01
C SER A 360 -4.36 -4.59 32.41
N PRO A 361 -5.69 -4.57 32.53
CA PRO A 361 -6.34 -4.84 33.80
C PRO A 361 -5.83 -6.19 34.32
N THR A 362 -5.21 -6.16 35.50
CA THR A 362 -4.57 -7.30 36.15
C THR A 362 -5.56 -8.48 36.24
N THR A 363 -5.10 -9.66 35.81
CA THR A 363 -5.79 -10.96 35.64
C THR A 363 -6.63 -11.16 34.37
N ALA A 364 -5.98 -11.61 33.29
CA ALA A 364 -6.67 -12.17 32.12
C ALA A 364 -6.92 -13.69 32.33
N PRO A 365 -8.17 -14.16 32.26
CA PRO A 365 -8.49 -15.57 32.25
C PRO A 365 -8.13 -16.21 30.90
N LYS A 366 -8.02 -17.53 30.92
CA LYS A 366 -7.80 -18.41 29.76
C LYS A 366 -8.78 -18.04 28.64
N VAL A 367 -8.27 -17.73 27.45
CA VAL A 367 -9.04 -17.37 26.25
C VAL A 367 -9.88 -18.58 25.83
N THR A 368 -11.13 -18.61 26.27
CA THR A 368 -12.25 -19.17 25.51
C THR A 368 -12.59 -18.20 24.38
N ASP A 369 -13.20 -18.71 23.29
CA ASP A 369 -13.65 -17.93 22.12
C ASP A 369 -14.07 -16.50 22.50
N PRO A 370 -13.67 -15.47 21.73
CA PRO A 370 -13.99 -14.09 22.06
C PRO A 370 -15.51 -13.91 22.06
N GLU A 371 -16.11 -14.04 23.24
CA GLU A 371 -17.48 -13.62 23.49
C GLU A 371 -17.54 -12.16 23.11
N THR A 372 -18.40 -11.85 22.13
CA THR A 372 -18.68 -10.49 21.69
C THR A 372 -18.84 -9.61 22.94
N PRO A 373 -17.99 -8.58 23.14
CA PRO A 373 -18.04 -7.77 24.35
C PRO A 373 -19.46 -7.24 24.51
N ASN A 374 -20.10 -7.52 25.65
CA ASN A 374 -21.47 -7.15 25.92
C ASN A 374 -21.55 -5.64 26.21
N LEU A 375 -21.41 -4.85 25.14
CA LEU A 375 -21.51 -3.40 25.18
C LEU A 375 -22.99 -3.03 25.17
N ASP A 376 -23.46 -2.41 26.24
CA ASP A 376 -24.82 -1.88 26.27
C ASP A 376 -24.92 -0.63 25.39
N LEU A 377 -25.30 -0.85 24.13
CA LEU A 377 -25.52 0.19 23.12
C LEU A 377 -26.90 0.85 23.26
N SER A 378 -27.77 0.34 24.14
CA SER A 378 -29.19 0.71 24.16
C SER A 378 -29.44 2.17 24.59
N GLY A 379 -28.52 2.75 25.35
CA GLY A 379 -28.58 4.14 25.80
C GLY A 379 -28.06 5.18 24.80
N TYR A 380 -27.47 4.77 23.69
CA TYR A 380 -26.81 5.67 22.74
C TYR A 380 -27.80 6.26 21.74
N SER A 381 -27.65 7.55 21.45
CA SER A 381 -28.36 8.23 20.36
C SER A 381 -27.77 7.87 18.99
N VAL A 382 -28.52 8.13 17.90
CA VAL A 382 -28.05 7.84 16.53
C VAL A 382 -26.70 8.52 16.21
N PRO A 383 -26.48 9.82 16.49
CA PRO A 383 -25.17 10.44 16.26
C PRO A 383 -24.02 9.79 17.05
N GLN A 384 -24.29 9.37 18.29
CA GLN A 384 -23.27 8.68 19.11
C GLN A 384 -22.95 7.29 18.55
N LEU A 385 -23.96 6.56 18.07
CA LEU A 385 -23.75 5.27 17.41
C LEU A 385 -23.00 5.44 16.07
N CYS A 386 -23.32 6.46 15.27
CA CYS A 386 -22.58 6.77 14.04
C CYS A 386 -21.12 7.12 14.32
N ALA A 387 -20.85 7.93 15.35
CA ALA A 387 -19.49 8.26 15.77
C ALA A 387 -18.73 7.02 16.27
N LEU A 388 -19.41 6.14 17.03
CA LEU A 388 -18.82 4.90 17.52
C LEU A 388 -18.52 3.91 16.38
N PHE A 389 -19.39 3.85 15.36
CA PHE A 389 -19.16 3.08 14.14
C PHE A 389 -17.87 3.55 13.45
N ASP A 390 -17.72 4.86 13.24
CA ASP A 390 -16.53 5.42 12.57
C ASP A 390 -15.23 5.18 13.36
N VAL A 391 -15.30 5.13 14.70
CA VAL A 391 -14.15 4.78 15.54
C VAL A 391 -13.73 3.34 15.31
N TYR A 392 -14.68 2.39 15.35
CA TYR A 392 -14.35 0.98 15.15
C TYR A 392 -13.96 0.66 13.72
N ASP A 393 -14.55 1.33 12.73
CA ASP A 393 -14.18 1.21 11.31
C ASP A 393 -12.70 1.59 11.10
N ARG A 394 -12.26 2.71 11.68
CA ARG A 394 -10.85 3.12 11.61
C ARG A 394 -9.92 2.22 12.41
N ALA A 395 -10.35 1.78 13.59
CA ALA A 395 -9.54 0.92 14.46
C ALA A 395 -9.31 -0.44 13.79
N GLU A 396 -10.36 -1.04 13.23
CA GLU A 396 -10.28 -2.27 12.43
C GLU A 396 -9.27 -2.15 11.30
N ASP A 397 -9.37 -1.10 10.48
CA ASP A 397 -8.43 -0.84 9.38
C ASP A 397 -6.99 -0.72 9.90
N GLN A 398 -6.77 0.00 11.00
CA GLN A 398 -5.45 0.17 11.60
C GLN A 398 -4.88 -1.15 12.15
N PHE A 399 -5.69 -1.98 12.81
CA PHE A 399 -5.23 -3.26 13.33
C PHE A 399 -4.93 -4.24 12.18
N HIS A 400 -5.81 -4.38 11.20
CA HIS A 400 -5.54 -5.28 10.06
C HIS A 400 -4.34 -4.83 9.22
N THR A 401 -4.11 -3.52 9.08
CA THR A 401 -2.89 -3.02 8.40
C THR A 401 -1.63 -3.17 9.27
N ALA A 402 -1.74 -3.02 10.59
CA ALA A 402 -0.61 -3.21 11.52
C ALA A 402 -0.23 -4.69 11.73
N GLY A 403 -1.13 -5.64 11.47
CA GLY A 403 -0.85 -7.08 11.58
C GLY A 403 0.27 -7.57 10.67
N TRP A 404 0.70 -6.74 9.72
CA TRP A 404 1.77 -7.02 8.77
C TRP A 404 3.13 -6.47 9.22
N TRP A 405 3.23 -5.89 10.42
CA TRP A 405 4.48 -5.31 10.89
C TRP A 405 5.49 -6.38 11.33
N PRO A 406 6.66 -6.51 10.66
CA PRO A 406 7.61 -7.59 10.94
C PRO A 406 8.18 -7.59 12.36
N LYS A 407 8.11 -6.46 13.06
CA LYS A 407 8.65 -6.29 14.42
C LYS A 407 7.77 -6.89 15.52
N LEU A 408 6.52 -7.25 15.23
CA LEU A 408 5.59 -7.80 16.22
C LEU A 408 5.84 -9.30 16.50
N GLY A 409 6.49 -10.00 15.57
CA GLY A 409 6.62 -11.46 15.61
C GLY A 409 5.25 -12.18 15.51
N ASP A 410 5.24 -13.49 15.38
CA ASP A 410 4.00 -14.26 15.15
C ASP A 410 2.96 -14.05 16.25
N ALA A 411 3.40 -13.99 17.51
CA ALA A 411 2.51 -13.76 18.65
C ALA A 411 1.90 -12.35 18.65
N GLY A 412 2.65 -11.33 18.25
CA GLY A 412 2.13 -9.96 18.15
C GLY A 412 1.22 -9.77 16.94
N CYS A 413 1.53 -10.42 15.81
CA CYS A 413 0.65 -10.44 14.64
C CYS A 413 -0.72 -11.06 14.96
N GLN A 414 -0.73 -12.16 15.74
CA GLN A 414 -1.98 -12.79 16.17
C GLN A 414 -2.79 -11.85 17.08
N GLN A 415 -2.16 -11.23 18.08
CA GLN A 415 -2.87 -10.29 18.98
C GLN A 415 -3.46 -9.10 18.25
N VAL A 416 -2.73 -8.55 17.26
CA VAL A 416 -3.21 -7.44 16.44
C VAL A 416 -4.36 -7.87 15.54
N THR A 417 -4.32 -9.09 14.99
CA THR A 417 -5.42 -9.65 14.20
C THR A 417 -6.66 -9.89 15.05
N ASP A 418 -6.48 -10.50 16.24
CA ASP A 418 -7.57 -10.75 17.19
C ASP A 418 -8.26 -9.46 17.62
N GLU A 419 -7.50 -8.38 17.82
CA GLU A 419 -8.04 -7.07 18.15
C GLU A 419 -8.74 -6.41 16.96
N GLY A 420 -8.24 -6.62 15.73
CA GLY A 420 -8.93 -6.23 14.49
C GLY A 420 -10.29 -6.92 14.36
N ASP A 421 -10.34 -8.23 14.58
CA ASP A 421 -11.56 -9.02 14.55
C ASP A 421 -12.54 -8.55 15.65
N ARG A 422 -12.03 -8.20 16.84
CA ARG A 422 -12.85 -7.63 17.92
C ARG A 422 -13.44 -6.27 17.54
N CYS A 423 -12.67 -5.39 16.91
CA CYS A 423 -13.15 -4.10 16.39
C CYS A 423 -14.23 -4.30 15.33
N MET A 424 -14.02 -5.26 14.41
CA MET A 424 -14.99 -5.62 13.39
C MET A 424 -16.31 -6.12 13.99
N ALA A 425 -16.24 -6.97 15.03
CA ALA A 425 -17.42 -7.46 15.74
C ALA A 425 -18.18 -6.31 16.45
N LEU A 426 -17.46 -5.39 17.09
CA LEU A 426 -18.04 -4.21 17.73
C LEU A 426 -18.68 -3.27 16.69
N LYS A 427 -18.04 -3.04 15.54
CA LYS A 427 -18.61 -2.31 14.40
C LYS A 427 -19.90 -2.94 13.92
N GLY A 428 -19.93 -4.27 13.81
CA GLY A 428 -21.13 -5.05 13.49
C GLY A 428 -22.27 -4.82 14.48
N ALA A 429 -21.99 -4.92 15.78
CA ALA A 429 -22.97 -4.70 16.84
C ALA A 429 -23.54 -3.26 16.84
N VAL A 430 -22.68 -2.26 16.60
CA VAL A 430 -23.10 -0.85 16.47
C VAL A 430 -24.04 -0.67 15.27
N ALA A 431 -23.73 -1.29 14.13
CA ALA A 431 -24.60 -1.24 12.96
C ALA A 431 -25.92 -1.97 13.17
N ASP A 432 -25.92 -3.12 13.86
CA ASP A 432 -27.16 -3.83 14.24
C ASP A 432 -28.04 -2.94 15.13
N GLU A 433 -27.44 -2.21 16.06
CA GLU A 433 -28.17 -1.26 16.90
C GLU A 433 -28.68 -0.05 16.11
N LEU A 434 -27.85 0.55 15.25
CA LEU A 434 -28.26 1.62 14.32
C LEU A 434 -29.47 1.20 13.49
N GLN A 435 -29.49 -0.04 12.99
CA GLN A 435 -30.60 -0.54 12.18
C GLN A 435 -31.93 -0.53 12.94
N LYS A 436 -31.93 -0.78 14.26
CA LYS A 436 -33.13 -0.77 15.11
C LYS A 436 -33.63 0.65 15.44
N ARG A 437 -32.76 1.67 15.33
CA ARG A 437 -33.09 3.05 15.73
C ARG A 437 -33.84 3.78 14.63
N GLN A 438 -34.85 4.56 15.05
CA GLN A 438 -35.45 5.57 14.19
C GLN A 438 -34.64 6.87 14.30
N PRO A 439 -34.26 7.50 13.18
CA PRO A 439 -33.60 8.80 13.20
C PRO A 439 -34.54 9.87 13.76
N GLY A 440 -34.00 10.80 14.56
CA GLY A 440 -34.77 11.92 15.13
C GLY A 440 -34.83 13.12 14.18
N THR A 441 -33.83 13.26 13.32
CA THR A 441 -33.68 14.33 12.34
C THR A 441 -33.34 13.77 10.95
N GLU A 442 -33.43 14.61 9.92
CA GLU A 442 -32.97 14.27 8.57
C GLU A 442 -31.46 13.94 8.54
N SER A 443 -30.64 14.74 9.24
CA SER A 443 -29.21 14.49 9.38
C SER A 443 -28.91 13.13 10.03
N ASP A 444 -29.67 12.75 11.07
CA ASP A 444 -29.53 11.43 11.69
C ASP A 444 -29.86 10.30 10.70
N ALA A 445 -30.87 10.52 9.84
CA ALA A 445 -31.30 9.54 8.84
C ALA A 445 -30.20 9.33 7.79
N ASP A 446 -29.59 10.42 7.31
CA ASP A 446 -28.50 10.39 6.34
C ASP A 446 -27.21 9.77 6.91
N GLU A 447 -26.81 10.14 8.13
CA GLU A 447 -25.63 9.54 8.77
C GLU A 447 -25.83 8.04 9.03
N ARG A 448 -27.00 7.65 9.54
CA ARG A 448 -27.37 6.24 9.74
C ARG A 448 -27.38 5.48 8.41
N ALA A 449 -27.96 6.07 7.36
CA ALA A 449 -28.00 5.51 6.02
C ALA A 449 -26.60 5.15 5.52
N GLU A 450 -25.68 6.10 5.63
CA GLU A 450 -24.31 5.95 5.19
C GLU A 450 -23.61 4.77 5.89
N LYS A 451 -23.72 4.65 7.22
CA LYS A 451 -23.02 3.58 7.96
C LYS A 451 -23.59 2.19 7.64
N LEU A 452 -24.91 2.08 7.52
CA LEU A 452 -25.56 0.81 7.16
C LEU A 452 -25.21 0.38 5.73
N LEU A 453 -25.16 1.32 4.79
CA LEU A 453 -24.74 1.05 3.41
C LEU A 453 -23.27 0.63 3.34
N ARG A 454 -22.36 1.31 4.05
CA ARG A 454 -20.95 0.90 4.12
C ARG A 454 -20.78 -0.54 4.60
N ARG A 455 -21.48 -0.92 5.68
CA ARG A 455 -21.46 -2.31 6.16
C ARG A 455 -21.98 -3.30 5.12
N ALA A 456 -23.08 -2.98 4.45
CA ALA A 456 -23.68 -3.86 3.46
C ALA A 456 -22.77 -4.05 2.22
N VAL A 457 -22.05 -2.99 1.81
CA VAL A 457 -21.04 -3.05 0.73
C VAL A 457 -19.87 -3.95 1.10
N VAL A 458 -19.30 -3.79 2.31
CA VAL A 458 -18.19 -4.63 2.79
C VAL A 458 -18.59 -6.12 2.84
N ASN A 459 -19.84 -6.40 3.20
CA ASN A 459 -20.37 -7.77 3.25
C ASN A 459 -20.78 -8.33 1.87
N GLY A 460 -20.76 -7.53 0.80
CA GLY A 460 -21.28 -7.93 -0.51
C GLY A 460 -22.79 -8.22 -0.54
N ASP A 461 -23.57 -7.68 0.40
CA ASP A 461 -25.02 -7.89 0.49
C ASP A 461 -25.77 -6.91 -0.43
N TRP A 462 -25.68 -7.15 -1.74
CA TRP A 462 -26.28 -6.28 -2.77
C TRP A 462 -27.81 -6.17 -2.65
N GLU A 463 -28.49 -7.24 -2.23
CA GLU A 463 -29.94 -7.21 -1.96
C GLU A 463 -30.27 -6.39 -0.71
N GLY A 464 -29.45 -6.52 0.35
CA GLY A 464 -29.52 -5.69 1.55
C GLY A 464 -29.33 -4.22 1.24
N ILE A 465 -28.37 -3.86 0.38
CA ILE A 465 -28.15 -2.50 -0.09
C ILE A 465 -29.40 -1.95 -0.77
N ALA A 466 -30.01 -2.70 -1.70
CA ALA A 466 -31.21 -2.25 -2.41
C ALA A 466 -32.39 -2.02 -1.45
N ARG A 467 -32.59 -2.94 -0.48
CA ARG A 467 -33.62 -2.81 0.57
C ARG A 467 -33.36 -1.60 1.48
N LEU A 468 -32.12 -1.43 1.94
CA LEU A 468 -31.70 -0.30 2.77
C LEU A 468 -31.93 1.01 2.02
N ALA A 469 -31.45 1.14 0.79
CA ALA A 469 -31.64 2.35 -0.02
C ALA A 469 -33.12 2.72 -0.20
N CYS A 470 -34.00 1.74 -0.41
CA CYS A 470 -35.44 1.98 -0.50
C CYS A 470 -36.04 2.43 0.84
N SER A 471 -35.66 1.80 1.95
CA SER A 471 -36.10 2.18 3.30
C SER A 471 -35.67 3.61 3.63
N LEU A 472 -34.40 3.92 3.40
CA LEU A 472 -33.78 5.20 3.73
C LEU A 472 -34.37 6.34 2.90
N ARG A 473 -34.64 6.12 1.61
CA ARG A 473 -35.36 7.08 0.77
C ARG A 473 -36.73 7.42 1.35
N ASN A 474 -37.47 6.43 1.83
CA ASN A 474 -38.79 6.65 2.42
C ASN A 474 -38.69 7.41 3.75
N GLU A 475 -37.68 7.12 4.57
CA GLU A 475 -37.39 7.84 5.82
C GLU A 475 -37.10 9.32 5.56
N VAL A 476 -36.17 9.64 4.65
CA VAL A 476 -35.82 11.02 4.27
C VAL A 476 -37.03 11.76 3.68
N THR A 477 -37.83 11.10 2.84
CA THR A 477 -39.05 11.71 2.28
C THR A 477 -40.07 12.06 3.38
N ALA A 478 -40.14 11.26 4.45
CA ALA A 478 -41.06 11.52 5.56
C ALA A 478 -40.68 12.76 6.39
N PHE A 479 -39.41 13.19 6.38
CA PHE A 479 -38.99 14.45 7.00
C PHE A 479 -39.31 15.65 6.11
N HIS A 480 -39.15 15.52 4.79
CA HIS A 480 -39.47 16.58 3.82
C HIS A 480 -40.97 16.93 3.78
N GLY A 481 -41.87 15.98 4.05
CA GLY A 481 -43.32 16.20 4.03
C GLY A 481 -43.92 16.89 5.27
N LYS A 482 -43.10 17.29 6.25
CA LYS A 482 -43.55 17.90 7.52
C LYS A 482 -43.30 19.42 7.61
N HIS A 483 -42.79 20.03 6.56
CA HIS A 483 -42.65 21.49 6.39
C HIS A 483 -43.71 22.03 5.44
#